data_AF-A0A3A5VQU3-F1
#
_entry.id   AF-A0A3A5VQU3-F1
#
_cell.length_a   1.000
_cell.length_b   1.000
_cell.length_c   1.000
_cell.angle_alpha   90.00
_cell.angle_beta   90.00
_cell.angle_gamma   90.00
#
_symmetry.space_group_name_H-M   'P 1'
#
loop_
_entity.id
_entity.type
_entity.pdbx_description
1 polymer ?
#
loop_
_entity_poly.entity_id
_entity_poly.type
_entity_poly.pdbx_seq_one_letter_code
_entity_poly.pdbx_strand_id
1 'polypeptide(L)'
;MGRPSRWSEERKANREQAEWIVGWLRTNGPATTPQIIEALEGAGRDVRAHILQRALRKSPFVHRLGTEEGAKGTVSLWAWGVEEDDLT
;
A
#
# COMPACT_ATOMS: atom_id res chain seq x y z
N MET A 1 4.77 36.58 3.24
CA MET A 1 4.02 35.30 3.27
C MET A 1 4.76 34.30 2.40
N GLY A 2 5.42 33.31 3.00
CA GLY A 2 6.13 32.26 2.25
C GLY A 2 5.10 31.46 1.47
N ARG A 3 5.27 31.37 0.14
CA ARG A 3 4.45 30.52 -0.72
C ARG A 3 4.53 29.10 -0.16
N PRO A 4 3.44 28.42 0.21
CA PRO A 4 3.51 27.01 0.55
C PRO A 4 4.10 26.30 -0.67
N SER A 5 5.28 25.73 -0.48
CA SER A 5 5.99 25.04 -1.55
C SER A 5 5.08 23.90 -2.00
N ARG A 6 4.66 23.94 -3.27
CA ARG A 6 3.78 22.95 -3.92
C ARG A 6 4.26 21.50 -3.70
N TRP A 7 5.55 21.36 -3.46
CA TRP A 7 6.24 20.13 -3.06
C TRP A 7 5.77 19.55 -1.71
N SER A 8 5.44 20.40 -0.73
CA SER A 8 5.00 19.97 0.60
C SER A 8 3.64 19.30 0.54
N GLU A 9 2.71 19.89 -0.21
CA GLU A 9 1.35 19.36 -0.39
C GLU A 9 1.36 18.03 -1.14
N GLU A 10 2.16 17.93 -2.21
CA GLU A 10 2.29 16.68 -2.96
C GLU A 10 2.93 15.57 -2.11
N ARG A 11 3.93 15.91 -1.29
CA ARG A 11 4.52 14.95 -0.34
C ARG A 11 3.58 14.54 0.77
N LYS A 12 2.72 15.45 1.23
CA LYS A 12 1.69 15.15 2.22
C LYS A 12 0.66 14.19 1.64
N ALA A 13 0.10 14.50 0.47
CA ALA A 13 -0.85 13.64 -0.22
C ALA A 13 -0.29 12.24 -0.51
N ASN A 14 0.98 12.17 -0.94
CA ASN A 14 1.68 10.90 -1.19
C ASN A 14 1.84 10.07 0.09
N ARG A 15 2.05 10.71 1.24
CA ARG A 15 2.18 10.04 2.53
C ARG A 15 0.82 9.58 3.04
N GLU A 16 -0.19 10.44 2.97
CA GLU A 16 -1.58 10.11 3.35
C GLU A 16 -2.11 8.93 2.55
N GLN A 17 -1.81 8.88 1.25
CA GLN A 17 -2.18 7.73 0.42
C GLN A 17 -1.43 6.46 0.82
N ALA A 18 -0.13 6.55 1.14
CA ALA A 18 0.62 5.40 1.63
C ALA A 18 0.09 4.88 2.97
N GLU A 19 -0.19 5.78 3.92
CA GLU A 19 -0.79 5.47 5.22
C GLU A 19 -2.19 4.83 5.06
N TRP A 20 -2.98 5.34 4.11
CA TRP A 20 -4.27 4.76 3.78
C TRP A 20 -4.15 3.31 3.27
N ILE A 21 -3.20 3.02 2.37
CA ILE A 21 -2.96 1.65 1.87
C ILE A 21 -2.59 0.71 3.02
N VAL A 22 -1.71 1.16 3.92
CA VAL A 22 -1.27 0.39 5.10
C VAL A 22 -2.46 0.12 6.03
N GLY A 23 -3.29 1.13 6.31
CA GLY A 23 -4.49 0.97 7.14
C GLY A 23 -5.57 0.10 6.49
N TRP A 24 -5.71 0.17 5.17
CA TRP A 24 -6.62 -0.70 4.42
C TRP A 24 -6.19 -2.16 4.48
N LEU A 25 -4.89 -2.45 4.31
CA LEU A 25 -4.31 -3.79 4.47
C LEU A 25 -4.53 -4.33 5.89
N ARG A 26 -4.38 -3.50 6.91
CA ARG A 26 -4.67 -3.89 8.30
C ARG A 26 -6.13 -4.31 8.52
N THR A 27 -7.06 -3.65 7.83
CA THR A 27 -8.51 -3.86 8.04
C THR A 27 -9.07 -4.98 7.17
N ASN A 28 -8.56 -5.12 5.94
CA ASN A 28 -9.06 -6.07 4.95
C ASN A 28 -8.22 -7.36 4.89
N GLY A 29 -7.07 -7.40 5.57
CA GLY A 29 -6.19 -8.56 5.62
C GLY A 29 -5.15 -8.57 4.49
N PRO A 30 -4.49 -9.71 4.26
CA PRO A 30 -3.50 -9.83 3.20
C PRO A 30 -4.16 -9.61 1.84
N ALA A 31 -3.57 -8.73 1.04
CA ALA A 31 -4.09 -8.39 -0.27
C ALA A 31 -2.98 -8.32 -1.32
N THR A 32 -3.36 -8.64 -2.54
CA THR A 32 -2.50 -8.57 -3.71
C THR A 32 -2.44 -7.15 -4.26
N THR A 33 -1.39 -6.84 -5.02
CA THR A 33 -1.26 -5.53 -5.68
C THR A 33 -2.53 -5.11 -6.44
N PRO A 34 -3.19 -5.98 -7.24
CA PRO A 34 -4.44 -5.63 -7.92
C PRO A 34 -5.60 -5.32 -6.96
N GLN A 35 -5.77 -6.09 -5.88
CA GLN A 35 -6.83 -5.83 -4.90
C GLN A 35 -6.67 -4.47 -4.21
N ILE A 36 -5.42 -4.08 -3.90
CA ILE A 36 -5.14 -2.74 -3.34
C ILE A 36 -5.46 -1.64 -4.37
N ILE A 37 -5.19 -1.89 -5.66
CA ILE A 37 -5.53 -0.97 -6.74
C ILE A 37 -7.06 -0.82 -6.84
N GLU A 38 -7.80 -1.92 -6.88
CA GLU A 38 -9.27 -1.90 -6.92
C GLU A 38 -9.85 -1.17 -5.70
N ALA A 39 -9.27 -1.36 -4.51
CA ALA A 39 -9.67 -0.64 -3.31
C ALA A 39 -9.43 0.87 -3.40
N LEU A 40 -8.31 1.30 -4.00
CA LEU A 40 -8.03 2.71 -4.25
C LEU A 40 -9.02 3.31 -5.25
N GLU A 41 -9.30 2.60 -6.34
CA GLU A 41 -10.26 3.02 -7.36
C GLU A 41 -11.68 3.11 -6.78
N GLY A 42 -12.10 2.11 -6.01
CA GLY A 42 -13.39 2.10 -5.31
C GLY A 42 -13.52 3.21 -4.26
N ALA A 43 -12.41 3.64 -3.66
CA ALA A 43 -12.36 4.79 -2.76
C ALA A 43 -12.29 6.15 -3.48
N GLY A 44 -12.29 6.18 -4.82
CA GLY A 44 -12.15 7.39 -5.62
C GLY A 44 -10.76 8.04 -5.50
N ARG A 45 -9.74 7.26 -5.15
CA ARG A 45 -8.35 7.73 -5.00
C ARG A 45 -7.55 7.39 -6.25
N ASP A 46 -6.71 8.33 -6.67
CA ASP A 46 -5.84 8.18 -7.83
C ASP A 46 -4.77 7.10 -7.60
N VAL A 47 -4.71 6.09 -8.47
CA VAL A 47 -3.81 4.94 -8.32
C VAL A 47 -2.40 5.32 -8.79
N ARG A 48 -1.52 5.61 -7.83
CA ARG A 48 -0.13 5.96 -8.12
C ARG A 48 0.78 4.78 -7.82
N ALA A 49 1.24 4.10 -8.87
CA ALA A 49 2.13 2.93 -8.75
C ALA A 49 3.37 3.20 -7.88
N HIS A 50 3.97 4.39 -8.00
CA HIS A 50 5.14 4.77 -7.19
C HIS A 50 4.81 4.96 -5.71
N ILE A 51 3.58 5.35 -5.36
CA ILE A 51 3.11 5.45 -3.96
C ILE A 51 2.79 4.08 -3.41
N LEU A 52 2.15 3.24 -4.21
CA LEU A 52 1.84 1.86 -3.84
C LEU A 52 3.14 1.08 -3.57
N GLN A 53 4.11 1.14 -4.47
CA GLN A 53 5.44 0.56 -4.26
C GLN A 53 6.13 1.13 -3.01
N ARG A 54 6.00 2.43 -2.73
CA ARG A 54 6.55 3.03 -1.52
C ARG A 54 5.85 2.52 -0.26
N ALA A 55 4.53 2.43 -0.27
CA ALA A 55 3.74 1.91 0.85
C ALA A 55 4.05 0.43 1.13
N LEU A 56 4.28 -0.37 0.08
CA LEU A 56 4.54 -1.80 0.21
C LEU A 56 6.02 -2.11 0.53
N ARG A 57 6.97 -1.43 -0.11
CA ARG A 57 8.42 -1.73 0.05
C ARG A 57 9.14 -0.89 1.11
N LYS A 58 8.64 0.31 1.42
CA LYS A 58 9.28 1.19 2.43
C LYS A 58 8.53 1.24 3.75
N SER A 59 7.33 0.67 3.84
CA SER A 59 6.63 0.60 5.12
C SER A 59 7.26 -0.49 5.99
N PRO A 60 7.60 -0.18 7.25
CA PRO A 60 8.06 -1.19 8.19
C PRO A 60 6.93 -2.13 8.66
N PHE A 61 5.67 -1.80 8.34
CA PHE A 61 4.50 -2.56 8.77
C PHE A 61 3.97 -3.50 7.69
N VAL A 62 4.44 -3.40 6.44
CA VAL A 62 3.92 -4.19 5.34
C VAL A 62 4.97 -5.17 4.89
N HIS A 63 4.61 -6.45 4.90
CA HIS A 63 5.49 -7.54 4.53
C HIS A 63 4.92 -8.29 3.34
N ARG A 64 5.81 -8.75 2.46
CA ARG A 64 5.43 -9.64 1.36
C ARG A 64 5.30 -11.06 1.92
N LEU A 65 4.08 -11.58 1.99
CA LEU A 65 3.83 -12.96 2.40
C LEU A 65 4.25 -13.97 1.34
N GLY A 66 4.12 -13.60 0.07
CA GLY A 66 4.42 -14.52 -1.02
C GLY A 66 3.92 -14.01 -2.35
N THR A 67 3.58 -14.95 -3.22
CA THR A 67 3.02 -14.68 -4.53
C THR A 67 1.83 -15.59 -4.77
N GLU A 68 0.78 -15.04 -5.34
CA GLU A 68 -0.47 -15.71 -5.69
C GLU A 68 -0.65 -15.72 -7.21
N GLU A 69 -1.36 -16.72 -7.73
CA GLU A 69 -1.69 -16.80 -9.16
C GLU A 69 -2.90 -15.89 -9.45
N GLY A 70 -2.64 -14.74 -10.09
CA GLY A 70 -3.68 -13.81 -10.49
C GLY A 70 -4.14 -14.04 -11.94
N ALA A 71 -5.26 -13.40 -12.30
CA ALA A 71 -5.87 -13.52 -13.63
C ALA A 71 -4.94 -13.14 -14.82
N LYS A 72 -3.89 -12.35 -14.56
CA LYS A 72 -2.89 -11.93 -15.57
C LYS A 72 -1.48 -12.49 -15.30
N GLY A 73 -1.36 -13.45 -14.39
CA GLY A 73 -0.10 -14.03 -13.94
C GLY A 73 0.17 -13.83 -12.45
N THR A 74 1.37 -14.20 -12.02
CA THR A 74 1.77 -14.20 -10.61
C THR A 74 1.81 -12.79 -10.03
N VAL A 75 1.05 -12.56 -8.94
CA VAL A 75 0.96 -11.30 -8.22
C VAL A 75 1.53 -11.45 -6.81
N SER A 76 2.14 -10.39 -6.26
CA SER A 76 2.67 -10.42 -4.90
C SER A 76 1.54 -10.22 -3.88
N LEU A 77 1.53 -11.08 -2.85
CA LEU A 77 0.63 -10.99 -1.71
C LEU A 77 1.31 -10.21 -0.59
N TRP A 78 0.62 -9.20 -0.06
CA TRP A 78 1.13 -8.29 0.96
C TRP A 78 0.23 -8.31 2.19
N ALA A 79 0.83 -8.32 3.37
CA ALA A 79 0.10 -8.27 4.63
C ALA A 79 0.63 -7.18 5.54
N TRP A 80 -0.25 -6.66 6.37
CA TRP A 80 0.11 -5.77 7.46
C TRP A 80 0.49 -6.57 8.69
N GLY A 81 1.65 -6.30 9.27
CA GLY A 81 2.07 -6.81 10.58
C GLY A 81 1.94 -8.31 10.70
N VAL A 82 2.75 -9.05 9.95
CA VAL A 82 2.96 -10.46 10.25
C VAL A 82 3.92 -10.45 11.44
N GLU A 83 3.39 -10.65 12.63
CA GLU A 83 4.18 -11.06 13.78
C GLU A 83 5.12 -12.18 13.33
N GLU A 84 6.42 -12.08 13.65
CA GLU A 84 7.38 -13.19 13.59
C GLU A 84 7.04 -14.30 14.62
N ASP A 85 5.76 -14.57 14.86
CA ASP A 85 5.28 -15.37 16.01
C ASP A 85 4.53 -16.64 15.56
N ASP A 86 4.87 -17.17 14.38
CA ASP A 86 4.46 -18.51 13.94
C ASP A 86 5.66 -19.37 13.50
N LEU A 87 6.85 -19.04 14.01
CA LEU A 87 8.06 -19.87 13.93
C LEU A 87 8.61 -20.13 15.34
N THR A 88 7.82 -20.76 16.20
CA THR A 88 8.33 -21.48 17.38
C THR A 88 8.06 -22.98 17.26
#